data_AF-A0A970YGX6-F1
#
_entry.id   AF-A0A970YGX6-F1
#
_cell.length_a   1.000
_cell.length_b   1.000
_cell.length_c   1.000
_cell.angle_alpha   90.00
_cell.angle_beta   90.00
_cell.angle_gamma   90.00
#
_symmetry.space_group_name_H-M   'P 1'
#
loop_
_entity.id
_entity.type
_entity.pdbx_description
1 polymer ?
#
loop_
_entity_poly.entity_id
_entity_poly.type
_entity_poly.pdbx_seq_one_letter_code
_entity_poly.pdbx_strand_id
1 'polypeptide(L)' 'VRDAIERAGSTDREAIAKAVRQTRDFPAVTGIITIDENGDAIKSVAIVKIENGKFVYDTTINP' A
#
# COMPACT_ATOMS: atom_id res chain seq x y z
N VAL A 1 -5.23 5.87 -5.29
CA VAL A 1 -5.66 7.27 -5.54
C VAL A 1 -7.17 7.38 -5.74
N ARG A 2 -7.78 6.64 -6.68
CA ARG A 2 -9.26 6.66 -6.86
C ARG A 2 -10.05 6.54 -5.56
N ASP A 3 -9.73 5.55 -4.72
CA ASP A 3 -10.32 5.37 -3.38
C ASP A 3 -10.21 6.63 -2.50
N ALA A 4 -9.05 7.30 -2.49
CA ALA A 4 -8.88 8.53 -1.71
C ALA A 4 -9.73 9.69 -2.26
N ILE A 5 -9.96 9.75 -3.58
CA ILE A 5 -10.87 10.73 -4.19
C ILE A 5 -12.32 10.44 -3.77
N GLU A 6 -12.73 9.17 -3.80
CA GLU A 6 -14.06 8.73 -3.35
C GLU A 6 -14.28 9.08 -1.87
N ARG A 7 -13.28 8.83 -1.00
CA ARG A 7 -13.33 9.20 0.42
C ARG A 7 -13.28 10.70 0.67
N ALA A 8 -12.54 11.45 -0.15
CA ALA A 8 -12.49 12.91 -0.06
C ALA A 8 -13.81 13.57 -0.51
N GLY A 9 -14.62 12.87 -1.30
CA GLY A 9 -15.90 13.38 -1.80
C GLY A 9 -15.79 14.64 -2.66
N SER A 10 -14.59 14.95 -3.17
CA SER A 10 -14.32 16.15 -3.94
C SER A 10 -13.12 15.97 -4.87
N THR A 11 -12.97 16.91 -5.80
CA THR A 11 -11.78 17.03 -6.66
C THR A 11 -10.76 18.02 -6.09
N ASP A 12 -10.94 18.48 -4.85
CA ASP A 12 -10.01 19.39 -4.21
C ASP A 12 -8.68 18.68 -3.87
N ARG A 13 -7.57 19.33 -4.22
CA ARG A 13 -6.23 18.73 -4.07
C ARG A 13 -5.88 18.47 -2.62
N GLU A 14 -6.19 19.39 -1.72
CA GLU A 14 -5.84 19.27 -0.30
C GLU A 14 -6.68 18.19 0.37
N ALA A 15 -7.97 18.14 0.07
CA ALA A 15 -8.87 17.09 0.54
C ALA A 15 -8.40 15.69 0.11
N ILE A 16 -8.02 15.53 -1.17
CA ILE A 16 -7.50 14.26 -1.69
C ILE A 16 -6.17 13.90 -1.02
N ALA A 17 -5.23 14.84 -0.89
CA ALA A 17 -3.94 14.59 -0.24
C ALA A 17 -4.11 14.16 1.23
N LYS A 18 -5.05 14.78 1.95
CA LYS A 18 -5.42 14.39 3.31
C LYS A 18 -6.00 12.97 3.34
N ALA A 19 -6.93 12.64 2.44
CA ALA A 19 -7.51 11.31 2.36
C ALA A 19 -6.45 10.23 2.05
N VAL A 20 -5.48 10.51 1.18
CA VAL A 20 -4.36 9.61 0.91
C VAL A 20 -3.56 9.32 2.18
N ARG A 21 -3.18 10.35 2.94
CA ARG A 21 -2.42 10.19 4.20
C ARG A 21 -3.19 9.48 5.30
N GLN A 22 -4.52 9.54 5.27
CA GLN A 22 -5.39 8.84 6.24
C GLN A 22 -5.66 7.37 5.87
N THR A 23 -5.05 6.86 4.80
CA THR A 23 -5.29 5.49 4.35
C THR A 23 -4.74 4.48 5.37
N ARG A 24 -5.63 3.64 5.89
CA ARG A 24 -5.33 2.52 6.80
C ARG A 24 -5.93 1.25 6.22
N ASP A 25 -5.21 0.15 6.36
CA ASP A 25 -5.65 -1.21 6.07
C ASP A 25 -6.25 -1.41 4.66
N PHE A 26 -5.76 -0.66 3.68
CA PHE A 26 -6.30 -0.67 2.33
C PHE A 26 -5.88 -1.94 1.58
N PRO A 27 -6.81 -2.77 1.10
CA PRO A 27 -6.48 -3.98 0.36
C PRO A 27 -6.00 -3.65 -1.06
N ALA A 28 -4.75 -4.01 -1.38
CA ALA A 28 -4.16 -3.85 -2.69
C ALA A 28 -3.58 -5.16 -3.22
N VAL A 29 -3.19 -5.17 -4.50
CA VAL A 29 -2.61 -6.35 -5.17
C VAL A 29 -1.35 -6.86 -4.45
N THR A 30 -0.56 -5.95 -3.88
CA THR A 30 0.67 -6.28 -3.15
C THR A 30 0.44 -6.47 -1.63
N GLY A 31 -0.79 -6.75 -1.20
CA GLY A 31 -1.17 -6.85 0.20
C GLY A 31 -1.81 -5.58 0.78
N ILE A 32 -1.85 -5.51 2.11
CA ILE A 32 -2.47 -4.40 2.83
C ILE A 32 -1.53 -3.18 2.84
N ILE A 33 -2.10 -1.99 2.62
CA ILE A 33 -1.38 -0.72 2.62
C ILE A 33 -1.91 0.18 3.74
N THR A 34 -0.99 0.64 4.58
CA THR A 34 -1.22 1.69 5.56
C THR A 34 -0.22 2.82 5.33
N ILE A 35 -0.68 4.08 5.28
CA ILE A 35 0.19 5.25 5.06
C ILE A 35 0.53 5.89 6.41
N ASP A 36 1.79 6.02 6.76
CA ASP A 36 2.21 6.66 8.02
C ASP A 36 2.11 8.19 7.98
N GLU A 37 2.53 8.84 9.06
CA GLU A 37 2.51 10.31 9.17
C GLU A 37 3.45 11.03 8.20
N ASN A 38 4.52 10.38 7.78
CA ASN A 38 5.49 10.90 6.82
C ASN A 38 4.98 10.76 5.37
N GLY A 39 3.95 9.94 5.16
CA GLY A 39 3.41 9.61 3.84
C GLY A 39 4.00 8.33 3.26
N ASP A 40 4.76 7.57 4.06
CA ASP A 40 5.37 6.32 3.65
C ASP A 40 4.37 5.18 3.77
N ALA A 41 4.42 4.27 2.79
CA ALA A 41 3.56 3.10 2.77
C ALA A 41 4.17 1.97 3.59
N ILE A 42 3.57 1.69 4.74
CA ILE A 42 3.82 0.50 5.54
C ILE A 42 3.17 -0.70 4.83
N LYS A 43 3.99 -1.65 4.39
CA LYS A 43 3.58 -2.86 3.66
C LYS A 43 4.42 -4.06 4.06
N SER A 44 3.88 -5.25 3.86
CA SER A 44 4.61 -6.52 4.02
C SER A 44 5.73 -6.67 2.97
N VAL A 45 6.79 -7.38 3.35
CA VAL A 45 7.89 -7.76 2.48
C VAL A 45 7.70 -9.21 2.02
N ALA A 46 7.75 -9.46 0.70
CA ALA A 46 7.77 -10.81 0.15
C ALA A 46 9.21 -11.26 -0.10
N ILE A 47 9.58 -12.43 0.42
CA ILE A 47 10.86 -13.08 0.17
C ILE A 47 10.68 -14.06 -0.98
N VAL A 48 11.52 -13.92 -2.01
CA VAL A 48 11.57 -14.80 -3.17
C VAL A 48 12.95 -15.42 -3.29
N LYS A 49 13.00 -16.71 -3.59
CA LYS A 49 14.23 -17.48 -3.83
C LYS A 49 14.41 -17.71 -5.32
N ILE A 50 15.65 -17.83 -5.77
CA ILE A 50 15.96 -18.29 -7.12
C ILE A 50 16.29 -19.77 -7.05
N GLU A 51 15.44 -20.60 -7.63
CA GLU A 51 15.63 -22.04 -7.74
C GLU A 51 15.61 -22.43 -9.21
N ASN A 52 16.68 -23.08 -9.69
CA ASN A 52 16.83 -23.50 -11.09
C ASN A 52 16.57 -22.36 -12.11
N GLY A 53 17.03 -21.14 -11.78
CA GLY A 53 16.85 -19.96 -12.62
C GLY A 53 15.45 -19.35 -12.62
N LYS A 54 14.55 -19.80 -11.74
CA LYS A 54 13.18 -19.27 -11.61
C LYS A 54 12.97 -18.62 -10.24
N PHE A 55 12.19 -17.54 -10.20
CA PHE A 55 11.74 -16.93 -8.95
C PHE A 55 10.64 -17.80 -8.33
N VAL A 56 10.87 -18.24 -7.09
CA VAL A 56 9.94 -19.04 -6.30
C VAL A 56 9.59 -18.25 -5.03
N TYR A 57 8.30 -18.13 -4.73
CA TYR A 57 7.84 -17.54 -3.48
C TYR A 57 8.32 -18.38 -2.29
N ASP A 58 8.91 -17.75 -1.30
CA ASP A 58 9.33 -18.41 -0.06
C ASP A 58 8.40 -18.06 1.10
N THR A 59 8.31 -16.77 1.44
CA THR A 59 7.49 -16.31 2.57
C THR A 59 7.17 -14.81 2.47
N THR A 60 6.32 -14.33 3.38
CA THR A 60 5.98 -12.92 3.57
C THR A 60 6.20 -12.54 5.03
N ILE A 61 6.89 -11.43 5.26
CA ILE A 61 7.14 -10.86 6.58
C ILE A 61 6.33 -9.57 6.70
N ASN A 62 5.52 -9.46 7.74
CA ASN A 62 4.76 -8.24 8.04
C ASN A 62 5.59 -7.31 8.95
N PRO A 63 5.40 -5.98 8.86
CA PRO A 63 5.98 -5.01 9.78
C PRO A 63 5.59 -5.26 11.24
#